data_AF-A0A932WRJ3-F1
#
_entry.id   AF-A0A932WRJ3-F1
#
_cell.length_a   1.000
_cell.length_b   1.000
_cell.length_c   1.000
_cell.angle_alpha   90.00
_cell.angle_beta   90.00
_cell.angle_gamma   90.00
#
_symmetry.space_group_name_H-M   'P 1'
#
loop_
_entity.id
_entity.type
_entity.pdbx_description
1 polymer ?
#
loop_
_entity_poly.entity_id
_entity_poly.type
_entity_poly.pdbx_seq_one_letter_code
_entity_poly.pdbx_strand_id
1 'polypeptide(L)'
;MRRIAIFAVCISVILIRIPAAQAQKISVQQPSLETFGVATTVSVPDRGGLYVGGSGRAAAARSMYGPLRTGTNLGTSARAGGLAVSAYVHDLDESDRQILAAAGRTRTSRNESVLSPEAARAYATLQSNGTARNFAQSPPGRDAVDSQPRSTSPAELAKIGPSAERLLDRARAAESNGKRELALAYLRSARDLGSNEARVEIARLSLKRR
;
A
#
# COMPACT_ATOMS: atom_id res chain seq x y z
N MET A 1 -13.32 -80.49 -2.46
CA MET A 1 -12.11 -79.75 -2.02
C MET A 1 -11.60 -78.74 -3.05
N ARG A 2 -11.40 -79.11 -4.33
CA ARG A 2 -10.96 -78.17 -5.39
C ARG A 2 -11.80 -76.88 -5.55
N ARG A 3 -13.13 -76.98 -5.42
CA ARG A 3 -14.05 -75.81 -5.53
C ARG A 3 -13.89 -74.80 -4.38
N ILE A 4 -13.51 -75.28 -3.19
CA ILE A 4 -13.29 -74.43 -2.00
C ILE A 4 -11.97 -73.67 -2.12
N ALA A 5 -10.92 -74.34 -2.64
CA ALA A 5 -9.63 -73.71 -2.88
C ALA A 5 -9.72 -72.58 -3.92
N ILE A 6 -10.49 -72.77 -5.00
CA ILE A 6 -10.71 -71.73 -6.02
C ILE A 6 -11.46 -70.53 -5.41
N PHE A 7 -12.49 -70.78 -4.59
CA PHE A 7 -13.23 -69.71 -3.92
C PHE A 7 -12.35 -68.89 -2.96
N ALA A 8 -11.48 -69.55 -2.20
CA ALA A 8 -10.55 -68.87 -1.29
C ALA A 8 -9.52 -68.01 -2.04
N VAL A 9 -9.02 -68.49 -3.18
CA VAL A 9 -8.08 -67.72 -4.03
C VAL A 9 -8.78 -66.53 -4.68
N CYS A 10 -10.02 -66.69 -5.16
CA CYS A 10 -10.79 -65.57 -5.70
C CYS A 10 -11.06 -64.49 -4.64
N ILE A 11 -11.37 -64.88 -3.40
CA ILE A 11 -11.58 -63.93 -2.29
C ILE A 11 -10.28 -63.20 -1.92
N SER A 12 -9.13 -63.89 -1.88
CA SER A 12 -7.86 -63.22 -1.57
C SER A 12 -7.44 -62.23 -2.66
N VAL A 13 -7.69 -62.55 -3.93
CA VAL A 13 -7.42 -61.65 -5.07
C VAL A 13 -8.34 -60.42 -5.03
N ILE A 14 -9.60 -60.58 -4.62
CA ILE A 14 -10.54 -59.46 -4.45
C ILE A 14 -10.10 -58.54 -3.30
N LEU A 15 -9.65 -59.09 -2.17
CA LEU A 15 -9.22 -58.31 -1.00
C LEU A 15 -7.93 -57.51 -1.26
N ILE A 16 -7.03 -58.00 -2.11
CA ILE A 16 -5.79 -57.28 -2.51
C ILE A 16 -6.09 -56.11 -3.46
N ARG A 17 -7.23 -56.14 -4.17
CA ARG A 17 -7.62 -55.14 -5.17
C ARG A 17 -8.52 -54.04 -4.63
N ILE A 18 -8.82 -54.01 -3.33
CA ILE A 18 -9.55 -52.88 -2.73
C ILE A 18 -8.58 -51.70 -2.71
N PRO A 19 -8.76 -50.65 -3.55
CA PRO A 19 -7.95 -49.46 -3.42
C PRO A 19 -8.23 -48.90 -2.03
N ALA A 20 -7.19 -48.71 -1.23
CA ALA A 20 -7.31 -47.97 0.01
C ALA A 20 -7.98 -46.64 -0.36
N ALA A 21 -9.22 -46.45 0.09
CA ALA A 21 -9.94 -45.20 -0.10
C ALA A 21 -9.10 -44.14 0.60
N GLN A 22 -8.24 -43.49 -0.17
CA GLN A 22 -7.49 -42.32 0.25
C GLN A 22 -8.56 -41.28 0.51
N ALA A 23 -9.03 -41.21 1.76
CA ALA A 23 -9.90 -40.16 2.23
C ALA A 23 -9.22 -38.87 1.79
N GLN A 24 -9.80 -38.19 0.80
CA GLN A 24 -9.24 -36.98 0.24
C GLN A 24 -9.21 -35.99 1.40
N LYS A 25 -8.04 -35.84 2.00
CA LYS A 25 -7.80 -34.91 3.08
C LYS A 25 -7.82 -33.53 2.44
N ILE A 26 -9.02 -32.99 2.28
CA ILE A 26 -9.25 -31.63 1.82
C ILE A 26 -8.75 -30.74 2.95
N SER A 27 -7.46 -30.41 2.93
CA SER A 27 -6.87 -29.45 3.84
C SER A 27 -7.30 -28.07 3.35
N VAL A 28 -8.36 -27.53 3.96
CA VAL A 28 -8.68 -26.12 3.78
C VAL A 28 -7.54 -25.33 4.45
N GLN A 29 -6.70 -24.68 3.65
CA GLN A 29 -5.71 -23.74 4.16
C GLN A 29 -6.44 -22.48 4.59
N GLN A 30 -6.84 -22.43 5.85
CA GLN A 30 -7.35 -21.20 6.44
C GLN A 30 -6.18 -20.35 6.92
N PRO A 31 -6.17 -19.03 6.63
CA PRO A 31 -5.21 -18.13 7.24
C PRO A 31 -5.49 -18.06 8.74
N SER A 32 -4.50 -18.40 9.56
CA SER A 32 -4.55 -18.16 11.00
C SER A 32 -4.15 -16.72 11.27
N LEU A 33 -5.09 -15.90 11.73
CA LEU A 33 -4.83 -14.53 12.18
C LEU A 33 -4.70 -14.54 13.70
N GLU A 34 -3.53 -14.21 14.22
CA GLU A 34 -3.33 -13.91 15.64
C GLU A 34 -3.28 -12.39 15.81
N THR A 35 -4.25 -11.81 16.53
CA THR A 35 -4.29 -10.37 16.81
C THR A 35 -4.07 -10.11 18.29
N PHE A 36 -3.16 -9.20 18.60
CA PHE A 36 -2.94 -8.67 19.94
C PHE A 36 -3.13 -7.15 19.89
N GLY A 37 -3.93 -6.61 20.80
CA GLY A 37 -4.22 -5.19 20.89
C GLY A 37 -4.55 -4.78 22.32
N VAL A 38 -4.22 -3.54 22.66
CA VAL A 38 -4.50 -2.94 23.97
C VAL A 38 -5.22 -1.61 23.73
N ALA A 39 -6.41 -1.47 24.28
CA ALA A 39 -7.24 -0.27 24.15
C ALA A 39 -7.25 0.48 25.48
N THR A 40 -6.24 1.32 25.70
CA THR A 40 -6.07 2.10 26.93
C THR A 40 -5.68 3.54 26.60
N THR A 41 -5.87 4.43 27.57
CA THR A 41 -5.41 5.81 27.50
C THR A 41 -4.24 5.97 28.45
N VAL A 42 -3.15 6.56 27.97
CA VAL A 42 -1.92 6.75 28.74
C VAL A 42 -1.45 8.20 28.62
N SER A 43 -0.93 8.75 29.72
CA SER A 43 -0.24 10.03 29.72
C SER A 43 1.27 9.76 29.59
N VAL A 44 1.86 10.19 28.48
CA VAL A 44 3.29 9.99 28.18
C VAL A 44 3.98 11.36 28.22
N PRO A 45 5.13 11.51 28.91
CA PRO A 45 5.85 12.77 28.90
C PRO A 45 6.42 13.06 27.51
N ASP A 46 6.70 14.34 27.22
CA ASP A 46 7.34 14.73 25.96
C ASP A 46 8.73 14.07 25.85
N ARG A 47 9.01 13.48 24.68
CA ARG A 47 10.17 12.61 24.40
C ARG A 47 10.25 11.36 25.28
N GLY A 48 9.18 11.06 26.00
CA GLY A 48 9.05 9.89 26.85
C GLY A 48 8.57 8.66 26.10
N GLY A 49 8.78 7.52 26.73
CA GLY A 49 8.19 6.24 26.35
C GLY A 49 7.48 5.61 27.53
N LEU A 50 6.36 4.94 27.26
CA LEU A 50 5.63 4.16 28.24
C LEU A 50 5.36 2.76 27.68
N TYR A 51 5.62 1.75 28.50
CA TYR A 51 5.20 0.39 28.22
C TYR A 51 3.71 0.23 28.54
N VAL A 52 2.91 -0.08 27.52
CA VAL A 52 1.44 -0.14 27.62
C VAL A 52 0.97 -1.53 28.06
N GLY A 53 1.69 -2.57 27.67
CA GLY A 53 1.40 -3.94 28.08
C GLY A 53 1.95 -4.98 27.12
N GLY A 54 1.74 -6.25 27.45
CA GLY A 54 2.20 -7.36 26.63
C GLY A 54 1.49 -8.66 26.97
N SER A 55 1.72 -9.67 26.14
CA SER A 55 1.25 -11.04 26.35
C SER A 55 2.40 -12.02 26.20
N GLY A 56 2.45 -13.01 27.08
CA GLY A 56 3.41 -14.11 27.05
C GLY A 56 2.68 -15.44 27.10
N ARG A 57 3.10 -16.40 26.29
CA ARG A 57 2.58 -17.78 26.28
C ARG A 57 3.74 -18.74 26.24
N ALA A 58 3.73 -19.73 27.12
CA ALA A 58 4.66 -20.84 27.08
C ALA A 58 3.87 -22.15 27.10
N ALA A 59 4.27 -23.12 26.29
CA ALA A 59 3.70 -24.45 26.27
C ALA A 59 4.84 -25.48 26.24
N ALA A 60 4.65 -26.56 26.99
CA ALA A 60 5.51 -27.74 26.95
C ALA A 60 4.63 -28.96 26.71
N ALA A 61 5.00 -29.79 25.74
CA ALA A 61 4.28 -30.99 25.35
C ALA A 61 5.24 -32.17 25.37
N ARG A 62 4.82 -33.25 26.01
CA ARG A 62 5.53 -34.54 25.99
C ARG A 62 4.60 -35.59 25.42
N SER A 63 5.06 -36.34 24.41
CA SER A 63 4.33 -37.50 23.91
C SER A 63 5.22 -38.75 23.88
N MET A 64 4.59 -39.89 24.14
CA MET A 64 5.21 -41.22 24.18
C MET A 64 4.17 -42.21 23.67
N TYR A 65 4.53 -43.04 22.69
CA TYR A 65 3.59 -43.94 22.00
C TYR A 65 4.14 -45.36 21.91
N GLY A 66 3.26 -46.37 22.01
CA GLY A 66 3.59 -47.79 21.85
C GLY A 66 3.57 -48.63 23.15
N PRO A 67 3.42 -49.97 23.03
CA PRO A 67 3.38 -50.90 24.17
C PRO A 67 4.76 -51.08 24.84
N LEU A 68 5.84 -50.90 24.09
CA LEU A 68 7.21 -50.77 24.60
C LEU A 68 7.59 -49.31 24.45
N ARG A 69 7.52 -48.56 25.57
CA ARG A 69 7.67 -47.10 25.67
C ARG A 69 9.09 -46.59 25.38
N THR A 70 9.68 -46.99 24.26
CA THR A 70 11.05 -46.62 23.86
C THR A 70 11.00 -45.42 22.93
N GLY A 71 10.85 -44.23 23.51
CA GLY A 71 10.90 -42.95 22.80
C GLY A 71 10.04 -41.88 23.45
N THR A 72 10.64 -40.73 23.79
CA THR A 72 9.92 -39.56 24.29
C THR A 72 10.10 -38.41 23.31
N ASN A 73 9.01 -37.85 22.81
CA ASN A 73 9.03 -36.59 22.09
C ASN A 73 8.74 -35.47 23.08
N LEU A 74 9.64 -34.50 23.18
CA LEU A 74 9.48 -33.28 23.97
C LEU A 74 9.45 -32.09 23.02
N GLY A 75 8.40 -31.28 23.11
CA GLY A 75 8.28 -30.00 22.42
C GLY A 75 8.08 -28.89 23.45
N THR A 76 8.78 -27.77 23.27
CA THR A 76 8.55 -26.54 24.03
C THR A 76 8.31 -25.40 23.07
N SER A 77 7.42 -24.48 23.42
CA SER A 77 7.20 -23.24 22.67
C SER A 77 7.00 -22.09 23.64
N ALA A 78 7.64 -20.96 23.36
CA ALA A 78 7.47 -19.73 24.11
C ALA A 78 7.27 -18.58 23.12
N ARG A 79 6.30 -17.71 23.39
CA ARG A 79 6.01 -16.51 22.61
C ARG A 79 5.78 -15.36 23.57
N ALA A 80 6.33 -14.19 23.26
CA ALA A 80 6.07 -12.97 23.98
C ALA A 80 5.90 -11.82 22.99
N GLY A 81 4.97 -10.92 23.28
CA GLY A 81 4.74 -9.69 22.52
C GLY A 81 4.45 -8.54 23.48
N GLY A 82 4.92 -7.35 23.17
CA GLY A 82 4.73 -6.16 23.98
C GLY A 82 4.42 -4.94 23.12
N LEU A 83 3.76 -3.96 23.73
CA LEU A 83 3.43 -2.67 23.14
C LEU A 83 4.01 -1.56 24.00
N ALA A 84 4.68 -0.63 23.35
CA ALA A 84 5.17 0.60 23.94
C ALA A 84 4.73 1.77 23.07
N VAL A 85 4.47 2.90 23.72
CA VAL A 85 4.08 4.15 23.06
C VAL A 85 5.10 5.21 23.45
N SER A 86 5.55 5.97 22.46
CA SER A 86 6.38 7.16 22.67
C SER A 86 5.68 8.38 22.12
N ALA A 87 5.89 9.52 22.77
CA ALA A 87 5.35 10.80 22.35
C ALA A 87 6.48 11.78 22.07
N TYR A 88 6.36 12.53 20.98
CA TYR A 88 7.25 13.64 20.65
C TYR A 88 6.41 14.85 20.26
N VAL A 89 6.56 15.93 21.00
CA VAL A 89 5.89 17.20 20.69
C VAL A 89 6.82 18.03 19.82
N HIS A 90 6.36 18.34 18.62
CA HIS A 90 7.10 19.19 17.67
C HIS A 90 6.77 20.66 17.90
N ASP A 91 7.80 21.47 18.19
CA ASP A 91 7.72 22.92 18.05
C ASP A 91 7.94 23.27 16.56
N LEU A 92 6.85 23.62 15.88
CA LEU A 92 6.86 23.92 14.45
C LEU A 92 7.54 25.26 14.16
N ASP A 93 7.46 26.23 15.07
CA ASP A 93 8.03 27.56 14.87
C ASP A 93 9.55 27.49 14.96
N GLU A 94 10.07 26.76 15.95
CA GLU A 94 11.51 26.56 16.08
C GLU A 94 12.06 25.69 14.95
N SER A 95 11.30 24.67 14.52
CA SER A 95 11.68 23.85 13.35
C SER A 95 11.75 24.69 12.07
N ASP A 96 10.78 25.57 11.85
CA ASP A 96 10.75 26.45 10.68
C ASP A 96 11.93 27.45 10.70
N ARG A 97 12.22 28.06 11.86
CA ARG A 97 13.40 28.91 12.03
C ARG A 97 14.69 28.16 11.71
N GLN A 98 14.84 26.93 12.18
CA GLN A 98 16.02 26.12 11.90
C GLN A 98 16.14 25.75 10.41
N ILE A 99 15.02 25.42 9.76
CA ILE A 99 14.96 25.16 8.32
C ILE A 99 15.34 26.41 7.52
N LEU A 100 14.79 27.57 7.87
CA LEU A 100 15.10 28.85 7.23
C LEU A 100 16.57 29.24 7.44
N ALA A 101 17.11 29.07 8.65
CA ALA A 101 18.52 29.33 8.95
C ALA A 101 19.45 28.38 8.20
N ALA A 102 19.08 27.09 8.06
CA ALA A 102 19.83 26.14 7.24
C ALA A 102 19.78 26.52 5.75
N ALA A 103 18.60 26.85 5.22
CA ALA A 103 18.45 27.29 3.83
C ALA A 103 19.23 28.58 3.55
N GLY A 104 19.24 29.53 4.49
CA GLY A 104 20.05 30.74 4.42
C GLY A 104 21.55 30.42 4.30
N ARG A 105 22.07 29.53 5.15
CA ARG A 105 23.48 29.08 5.09
C ARG A 105 23.82 28.42 3.76
N THR A 106 22.95 27.55 3.24
CA THR A 106 23.15 26.91 1.93
C THR A 106 23.14 27.93 0.78
N ARG A 107 22.26 28.94 0.83
CA ARG A 107 22.21 30.02 -0.16
C ARG A 107 23.49 30.86 -0.14
N THR A 108 23.97 31.25 1.03
CA THR A 108 25.22 32.02 1.16
C THR A 108 26.42 31.23 0.64
N SER A 109 26.58 29.98 1.04
CA SER A 109 27.67 29.11 0.55
C SER A 109 27.67 28.94 -0.97
N ARG A 110 26.48 28.83 -1.60
CA ARG A 110 26.35 28.79 -3.07
C ARG A 110 26.73 30.12 -3.73
N ASN A 111 26.39 31.24 -3.11
CA ASN A 111 26.74 32.56 -3.67
C ASN A 111 28.24 32.88 -3.49
N GLU A 112 28.87 32.34 -2.45
CA GLU A 112 30.28 32.54 -2.14
C GLU A 112 31.20 31.61 -2.93
N SER A 113 30.68 30.51 -3.47
CA SER A 113 31.43 29.69 -4.42
C SER A 113 31.66 30.48 -5.71
N VAL A 114 32.87 31.03 -5.86
CA VAL A 114 33.34 31.66 -7.09
C VAL A 114 33.34 30.60 -8.19
N LEU A 115 32.44 30.75 -9.17
CA LEU A 115 32.40 29.89 -10.35
C LEU A 115 33.74 30.00 -11.09
N SER A 116 34.30 28.85 -11.48
CA SER A 116 35.44 28.89 -12.40
C SER A 116 35.05 29.60 -13.70
N PRO A 117 35.98 30.26 -14.40
CA PRO A 117 35.67 30.97 -15.64
C PRO A 117 34.98 30.09 -16.70
N GLU A 118 35.34 28.80 -16.77
CA GLU A 118 34.66 27.82 -17.63
C GLU A 118 33.24 27.51 -17.16
N ALA A 119 33.03 27.31 -15.86
CA ALA A 119 31.70 27.05 -15.31
C ALA A 119 30.77 28.26 -15.50
N ALA A 120 31.28 29.49 -15.39
CA ALA A 120 30.52 30.70 -15.66
C ALA A 120 30.07 30.77 -17.14
N ARG A 121 30.94 30.41 -18.09
CA ARG A 121 30.59 30.34 -19.52
C ARG A 121 29.54 29.26 -19.81
N ALA A 122 29.70 28.08 -19.22
CA ALA A 122 28.71 27.00 -19.35
C ALA A 122 27.36 27.36 -18.72
N TYR A 123 27.36 28.08 -17.60
CA TYR A 123 26.13 28.55 -16.97
C TYR A 123 25.41 29.61 -17.81
N ALA A 124 26.16 30.53 -18.42
CA ALA A 124 25.61 31.53 -19.33
C ALA A 124 24.94 30.91 -20.56
N THR A 125 25.53 29.86 -21.16
CA THR A 125 24.92 29.14 -22.29
C THR A 125 23.68 28.34 -21.88
N LEU A 126 23.61 27.86 -20.63
CA LEU A 126 22.44 27.15 -20.13
C LEU A 126 21.27 28.10 -19.83
N GLN A 127 21.54 29.29 -19.28
CA GLN A 127 20.53 30.33 -19.07
C GLN A 127 19.95 30.85 -20.39
N SER A 128 20.78 31.08 -21.42
CA SER A 128 20.29 31.53 -22.73
C SER A 128 19.41 30.48 -23.42
N ASN A 129 19.74 29.19 -23.27
CA ASN A 129 18.93 28.10 -23.81
C ASN A 129 17.63 27.86 -23.03
N GLY A 130 17.65 28.03 -21.70
CA GLY A 130 16.46 27.86 -20.86
C GLY A 130 15.40 28.94 -21.10
N THR A 131 15.83 30.20 -21.28
CA THR A 131 14.93 31.30 -21.64
C THR A 131 14.35 31.12 -23.03
N ALA A 132 15.16 30.74 -24.03
CA ALA A 132 14.68 30.45 -25.38
C ALA A 132 13.63 29.32 -25.42
N ARG A 133 13.77 28.28 -24.58
CA ARG A 133 12.78 27.20 -24.46
C ARG A 133 11.47 27.64 -23.80
N ASN A 134 11.53 28.50 -22.78
CA ASN A 134 10.33 29.02 -22.12
C ASN A 134 9.55 30.02 -23.00
N PHE A 135 10.25 30.77 -23.85
CA PHE A 135 9.62 31.63 -24.87
C PHE A 135 8.98 30.81 -26.01
N ALA A 136 9.59 29.70 -26.43
CA ALA A 136 9.03 28.84 -27.48
C ALA A 136 7.81 27.99 -27.02
N GLN A 137 7.59 27.84 -25.71
CA GLN A 137 6.47 27.08 -25.14
C GLN A 137 5.34 27.94 -24.54
N SER A 138 5.45 29.26 -24.61
CA SER A 138 4.37 30.15 -24.21
C SER A 138 3.40 30.34 -25.39
N PRO A 139 2.16 29.83 -25.35
CA PRO A 139 1.17 30.14 -26.39
C PRO A 139 0.89 31.65 -26.39
N PRO A 140 0.73 32.29 -27.56
CA PRO A 140 0.52 33.72 -27.65
C PRO A 140 -0.80 34.08 -26.97
N GLY A 141 -0.76 34.92 -25.93
CA GLY A 141 -1.97 35.51 -25.33
C GLY A 141 -2.13 35.40 -23.82
N ARG A 142 -1.06 35.43 -23.02
CA ARG A 142 -1.19 35.71 -21.58
C ARG A 142 -0.24 36.81 -21.16
N ASP A 143 -0.76 38.03 -21.21
CA ASP A 143 -0.19 39.19 -20.56
C ASP A 143 -0.01 38.92 -19.06
N ALA A 144 1.06 39.50 -18.53
CA ALA A 144 1.52 39.38 -17.16
C ALA A 144 0.38 39.60 -16.15
N VAL A 145 0.10 38.58 -15.32
CA VAL A 145 -0.75 38.73 -14.14
C VAL A 145 0.13 38.67 -12.91
N ASP A 146 0.25 39.87 -12.35
CA ASP A 146 0.63 40.29 -11.01
C ASP A 146 0.51 39.20 -9.92
N SER A 147 1.57 39.04 -9.15
CA SER A 147 1.67 38.07 -8.05
C SER A 147 1.05 38.64 -6.78
N GLN A 148 -0.23 38.37 -6.55
CA GLN A 148 -0.81 38.48 -5.21
C GLN A 148 -1.20 37.10 -4.67
N PRO A 149 -0.96 36.82 -3.37
CA PRO A 149 -1.25 35.52 -2.77
C PRO A 149 -2.76 35.37 -2.60
N ARG A 150 -3.39 34.61 -3.50
CA ARG A 150 -4.81 34.31 -3.48
C ARG A 150 -5.07 33.07 -2.61
N SER A 151 -5.97 33.22 -1.64
CA SER A 151 -6.51 32.15 -0.80
C SER A 151 -7.09 31.02 -1.66
N THR A 152 -6.48 29.84 -1.57
CA THR A 152 -6.83 28.65 -2.35
C THR A 152 -8.18 28.09 -1.95
N SER A 153 -9.20 28.41 -2.75
CA SER A 153 -10.50 27.73 -2.73
C SER A 153 -10.36 26.30 -3.28
N PRO A 154 -11.10 25.29 -2.76
CA PRO A 154 -11.11 23.92 -3.29
C PRO A 154 -11.45 23.82 -4.79
N ALA A 155 -12.13 24.82 -5.37
CA ALA A 155 -12.42 24.89 -6.80
C ALA A 155 -11.18 25.18 -7.67
N GLU A 156 -10.11 25.71 -7.09
CA GLU A 156 -8.88 26.07 -7.80
C GLU A 156 -7.89 24.89 -7.88
N LEU A 157 -7.90 23.99 -6.89
CA LEU A 157 -7.19 22.70 -6.92
C LEU A 157 -7.69 21.77 -8.04
N ALA A 158 -8.96 21.92 -8.45
CA ALA A 158 -9.53 21.19 -9.59
C ALA A 158 -8.88 21.53 -10.94
N LYS A 159 -8.13 22.64 -11.04
CA LYS A 159 -7.42 23.06 -12.28
C LYS A 159 -6.04 22.42 -12.45
N ILE A 160 -5.50 21.76 -11.42
CA ILE A 160 -4.18 21.11 -11.46
C ILE A 160 -4.29 19.60 -11.82
N GLY A 161 -5.49 19.04 -11.75
CA GLY A 161 -5.77 17.65 -12.14
C GLY A 161 -6.02 17.44 -13.65
N PRO A 162 -6.02 16.18 -14.13
CA PRO A 162 -6.46 15.88 -15.49
C PRO A 162 -7.90 16.39 -15.69
N SER A 163 -8.15 17.05 -16.83
CA SER A 163 -9.48 17.58 -17.15
C SER A 163 -10.55 16.48 -17.07
N ALA A 164 -11.78 16.88 -16.72
CA ALA A 164 -12.90 15.95 -16.62
C ALA A 164 -13.10 15.13 -17.91
N GLU A 165 -12.84 15.74 -19.07
CA GLU A 165 -12.86 15.08 -20.39
C GLU A 165 -11.85 13.94 -20.50
N ARG A 166 -10.60 14.16 -20.07
CA ARG A 166 -9.57 13.10 -20.09
C ARG A 166 -9.91 11.93 -19.18
N LEU A 167 -10.62 12.18 -18.08
CA LEU A 167 -11.08 11.13 -17.19
C LEU A 167 -12.23 10.32 -17.79
N LEU A 168 -13.11 10.95 -18.59
CA LEU A 168 -14.13 10.24 -19.37
C LEU A 168 -13.51 9.32 -20.42
N ASP A 169 -12.50 9.80 -21.16
CA ASP A 169 -11.80 8.97 -22.16
C ASP A 169 -11.12 7.76 -21.52
N ARG A 170 -10.48 7.97 -20.35
CA ARG A 170 -9.89 6.88 -19.57
C ARG A 170 -10.94 5.91 -19.04
N ALA A 171 -12.11 6.39 -18.65
CA ALA A 171 -13.20 5.52 -18.23
C ALA A 171 -13.71 4.64 -19.38
N ARG A 172 -13.89 5.20 -20.58
CA ARG A 172 -14.29 4.45 -21.79
C ARG A 172 -13.24 3.41 -22.18
N ALA A 173 -11.97 3.77 -22.12
CA ALA A 173 -10.87 2.82 -22.36
C ALA A 173 -10.82 1.72 -21.29
N ALA A 174 -11.09 2.03 -20.02
CA ALA A 174 -11.17 1.01 -18.97
C ALA A 174 -12.37 0.07 -19.17
N GLU A 175 -13.50 0.59 -19.64
CA GLU A 175 -14.68 -0.21 -19.98
C GLU A 175 -14.44 -1.14 -21.18
N SER A 176 -13.81 -0.64 -22.26
CA SER A 176 -13.47 -1.46 -23.43
C SER A 176 -12.49 -2.58 -23.09
N ASN A 177 -11.66 -2.38 -22.07
CA ASN A 177 -10.74 -3.38 -21.52
C ASN A 177 -11.38 -4.31 -20.47
N GLY A 178 -12.71 -4.23 -20.26
CA GLY A 178 -13.44 -5.06 -19.29
C GLY A 178 -13.18 -4.70 -17.82
N LYS A 179 -12.44 -3.62 -17.53
CA LYS A 179 -12.08 -3.18 -16.17
C LYS A 179 -13.14 -2.23 -15.61
N ARG A 180 -14.31 -2.78 -15.32
CA ARG A 180 -15.50 -2.01 -14.92
C ARG A 180 -15.34 -1.19 -13.63
N GLU A 181 -14.76 -1.78 -12.59
CA GLU A 181 -14.54 -1.06 -11.31
C GLU A 181 -13.63 0.15 -11.49
N LEU A 182 -12.61 0.01 -12.34
CA LEU A 182 -11.70 1.10 -12.68
C LEU A 182 -12.40 2.18 -13.50
N ALA A 183 -13.27 1.80 -14.45
CA ALA A 183 -14.11 2.75 -15.19
C ALA A 183 -15.02 3.55 -14.24
N LEU A 184 -15.67 2.90 -13.26
CA LEU A 184 -16.49 3.58 -12.25
C LEU A 184 -15.68 4.56 -11.39
N ALA A 185 -14.44 4.20 -11.02
CA ALA A 185 -13.56 5.10 -10.28
C ALA A 185 -13.26 6.38 -11.08
N TYR A 186 -12.90 6.25 -12.37
CA TYR A 186 -12.65 7.41 -13.22
C TYR A 186 -13.89 8.28 -13.44
N LEU A 187 -15.07 7.68 -13.60
CA LEU A 187 -16.33 8.42 -13.75
C LEU A 187 -16.70 9.18 -12.47
N ARG A 188 -16.45 8.61 -11.28
CA ARG A 188 -16.68 9.31 -10.00
C ARG A 188 -15.78 10.53 -9.89
N SER A 189 -14.50 10.39 -10.21
CA SER A 189 -13.57 11.54 -10.24
C SER A 189 -14.00 12.60 -11.26
N ALA A 190 -14.47 12.20 -12.45
CA ALA A 190 -14.97 13.13 -13.46
C ALA A 190 -16.26 13.86 -13.03
N ARG A 191 -17.15 13.18 -12.31
CA ARG A 191 -18.35 13.78 -11.71
C ARG A 191 -18.00 14.82 -10.65
N ASP A 192 -17.02 14.52 -9.81
CA ASP A 192 -16.61 15.42 -8.72
C ASP A 192 -15.93 16.69 -9.28
N LEU A 193 -15.38 16.60 -10.49
CA LEU A 193 -14.92 17.73 -11.30
C LEU A 193 -16.04 18.44 -12.09
N GLY A 194 -17.31 18.06 -11.88
CA GLY A 194 -18.48 18.74 -12.44
C GLY A 194 -18.98 18.20 -13.79
N SER A 195 -18.49 17.06 -14.28
CA SER A 195 -19.01 16.48 -15.53
C SER A 195 -20.42 15.91 -15.35
N ASN A 196 -21.38 16.43 -16.12
CA ASN A 196 -22.74 15.93 -16.17
C ASN A 196 -22.84 14.60 -16.93
N GLU A 197 -21.99 14.40 -17.94
CA GLU A 197 -21.94 13.17 -18.72
C GLU A 197 -21.53 11.97 -17.84
N ALA A 198 -20.57 12.17 -16.93
CA ALA A 198 -20.14 11.14 -16.00
C ALA A 198 -21.28 10.63 -15.09
N ARG A 199 -22.26 11.47 -14.75
CA ARG A 199 -23.40 11.07 -13.90
C ARG A 199 -24.32 10.08 -14.61
N VAL A 200 -24.57 10.31 -15.89
CA VAL A 200 -25.40 9.43 -16.73
C VAL A 200 -24.70 8.09 -16.94
N GLU A 201 -23.39 8.13 -17.19
CA GLU A 201 -22.57 6.95 -17.44
C GLU A 201 -22.47 6.01 -16.22
N ILE A 202 -22.37 6.59 -15.00
CA ILE A 202 -22.40 5.82 -13.75
C ILE A 202 -23.75 5.11 -13.55
N ALA A 203 -24.87 5.75 -13.90
CA ALA A 203 -26.19 5.13 -13.81
C ALA A 203 -26.29 3.91 -14.75
N ARG A 204 -25.80 4.05 -16.00
CA ARG A 204 -25.71 2.95 -16.99
C ARG A 204 -24.85 1.79 -16.47
N LEU A 205 -23.65 2.10 -16.00
CA LEU A 205 -22.67 1.11 -15.51
C LEU A 205 -22.96 0.61 -14.09
N SER A 206 -23.92 1.13 -13.36
CA SER A 206 -24.37 0.56 -12.09
C SER A 206 -25.56 -0.39 -12.28
N LEU A 207 -26.44 -0.11 -13.25
CA LEU A 207 -27.60 -0.96 -13.56
C LEU A 207 -27.22 -2.32 -14.17
N LYS A 208 -26.17 -2.38 -15.00
CA LYS A 208 -25.70 -3.62 -15.66
C LYS A 208 -25.07 -4.65 -14.69
N ARG A 209 -25.28 -4.53 -13.37
CA ARG A 209 -24.69 -5.36 -12.30
C ARG A 209 -25.63 -6.52 -11.88
N ARG A 210 -26.71 -6.72 -12.61
CA ARG A 210 -27.60 -7.88 -12.47
C ARG A 210 -27.43 -8.82 -13.65
#